data_AF-A0A0M9BQB4-F1
#
_entry.id   AF-A0A0M9BQB4-F1
#
_cell.length_a   1.000
_cell.length_b   1.000
_cell.length_c   1.000
_cell.angle_alpha   90.00
_cell.angle_beta   90.00
_cell.angle_gamma   90.00
#
_symmetry.space_group_name_H-M   'P 1'
#
loop_
_entity.id
_entity.type
_entity.pdbx_description
1 polymer ?
#
loop_
_entity_poly.entity_id
_entity_poly.type
_entity_poly.pdbx_seq_one_letter_code
_entity_poly.pdbx_strand_id
1 'polypeptide(L)'
;MNIGRKLLTTVLTIICFTLAASIISMNESYSFDFYIIAYLVYAAPLILFIGLPLSLLLDYLLSRIQFVNHVLYLSTRILGYACAGVLGMYIYYLLMGAGEENLNFKESIVLTLFAVLAAIIFVLIDLGLESLLKVRKRKA
;
A
#
# COMPACT_ATOMS: atom_id res chain seq x y z
N MET A 1 -11.20 -5.74 14.11
CA MET A 1 -9.97 -5.39 13.37
C MET A 1 -8.80 -6.10 14.04
N ASN A 2 -7.99 -6.90 13.32
CA ASN A 2 -6.87 -7.64 13.91
C ASN A 2 -5.55 -6.90 13.61
N ILE A 3 -5.00 -6.20 14.61
CA ILE A 3 -3.80 -5.38 14.46
C ILE A 3 -2.58 -6.22 14.04
N GLY A 4 -2.46 -7.44 14.56
CA GLY A 4 -1.36 -8.35 14.22
C GLY A 4 -1.40 -8.80 12.77
N ARG A 5 -2.60 -8.99 12.21
CA ARG A 5 -2.76 -9.27 10.77
C ARG A 5 -2.30 -8.07 9.94
N LYS A 6 -2.69 -6.85 10.30
CA LYS A 6 -2.31 -5.64 9.56
C LYS A 6 -0.82 -5.38 9.58
N LEU A 7 -0.15 -5.59 10.71
CA LEU A 7 1.31 -5.52 10.79
C LEU A 7 1.98 -6.54 9.87
N LEU A 8 1.49 -7.77 9.85
CA LEU A 8 2.00 -8.81 8.96
C LEU A 8 1.74 -8.46 7.47
N THR A 9 0.56 -7.92 7.15
CA THR A 9 0.25 -7.37 5.82
C THR A 9 1.23 -6.28 5.45
N THR A 10 1.52 -5.34 6.35
CA THR A 10 2.49 -4.25 6.10
C THR A 10 3.87 -4.80 5.77
N VAL A 11 4.38 -5.74 6.57
CA VAL A 11 5.71 -6.35 6.35
C VAL A 11 5.77 -7.06 4.99
N LEU A 12 4.76 -7.89 4.68
CA LEU A 12 4.68 -8.58 3.39
C LEU A 12 4.54 -7.59 2.23
N THR A 13 3.79 -6.50 2.41
CA THR A 13 3.62 -5.46 1.39
C THR A 13 4.94 -4.80 1.09
N ILE A 14 5.74 -4.47 2.12
CA ILE A 14 7.07 -3.88 1.95
C ILE A 14 7.96 -4.82 1.13
N ILE A 15 7.99 -6.11 1.48
CA ILE A 15 8.80 -7.10 0.76
C ILE A 15 8.33 -7.24 -0.70
N CYS A 16 7.03 -7.43 -0.92
CA CYS A 16 6.49 -7.59 -2.28
C CYS A 16 6.66 -6.34 -3.13
N PHE A 17 6.42 -5.16 -2.55
CA PHE A 17 6.56 -3.89 -3.24
C PHE A 17 8.01 -3.61 -3.62
N THR A 18 8.95 -3.80 -2.69
CA THR A 18 10.38 -3.59 -2.95
C THR A 18 10.86 -4.50 -4.08
N LEU A 19 10.51 -5.79 -4.06
CA LEU A 19 10.86 -6.71 -5.14
C LEU A 19 10.24 -6.30 -6.48
N ALA A 20 8.95 -5.95 -6.50
CA ALA A 20 8.26 -5.54 -7.72
C ALA A 20 8.84 -4.25 -8.30
N ALA A 21 9.04 -3.23 -7.47
CA ALA A 21 9.60 -1.94 -7.87
C ALA A 21 11.05 -2.10 -8.38
N SER A 22 11.86 -2.93 -7.73
CA SER A 22 13.22 -3.21 -8.18
C SER A 22 13.28 -3.88 -9.54
N ILE A 23 12.37 -4.83 -9.83
CA ILE A 23 12.28 -5.45 -11.18
C ILE A 23 11.90 -4.39 -12.22
N ILE A 24 10.95 -3.52 -11.90
CA ILE A 24 10.47 -2.47 -12.82
C ILE A 24 11.55 -1.42 -13.10
N SER A 25 12.42 -1.14 -12.13
CA SER A 25 13.37 -0.03 -12.20
C SER A 25 14.80 -0.42 -12.51
N MET A 26 15.14 -1.72 -12.50
CA MET A 26 16.47 -2.19 -12.88
C MET A 26 16.83 -1.70 -14.30
N ASN A 27 18.05 -1.19 -14.45
CA ASN A 27 18.58 -0.69 -15.71
C ASN A 27 20.07 -1.02 -15.84
N GLU A 28 20.71 -0.53 -16.91
CA GLU A 28 22.14 -0.78 -17.16
C GLU A 28 23.07 -0.10 -16.14
N SER A 29 22.59 0.93 -15.43
CA SER A 29 23.37 1.70 -14.45
C SER A 29 23.33 1.12 -13.03
N TYR A 30 22.20 0.52 -12.64
CA TYR A 30 21.98 0.02 -11.28
C TYR A 30 21.32 -1.36 -11.31
N SER A 31 21.92 -2.28 -10.53
CA SER A 31 21.45 -3.66 -10.43
C SER A 31 20.22 -3.80 -9.53
N PHE A 32 19.59 -4.97 -9.62
CA PHE A 32 18.44 -5.35 -8.81
C PHE A 32 18.67 -5.17 -7.30
N ASP A 33 19.84 -5.58 -6.80
CA ASP A 33 20.19 -5.53 -5.38
C ASP A 33 20.23 -4.09 -4.84
N PHE A 34 20.74 -3.15 -5.66
CA PHE A 34 20.75 -1.73 -5.32
C PHE A 34 19.33 -1.19 -5.14
N TYR A 35 18.45 -1.48 -6.11
CA TYR A 35 17.06 -1.02 -6.04
C TYR A 35 16.28 -1.66 -4.90
N ILE A 36 16.56 -2.92 -4.52
CA ILE A 36 15.93 -3.53 -3.34
C ILE A 36 16.23 -2.71 -2.10
N ILE A 37 17.50 -2.36 -1.87
CA ILE A 37 17.91 -1.60 -0.70
C ILE A 37 17.31 -0.19 -0.76
N ALA A 38 17.40 0.48 -1.91
CA ALA A 38 16.85 1.82 -2.09
C ALA A 38 15.34 1.86 -1.80
N TYR A 39 14.55 1.00 -2.45
CA TYR A 39 13.10 0.95 -2.21
C TYR A 39 12.78 0.51 -0.79
N LEU A 40 13.56 -0.37 -0.17
CA LEU A 40 13.33 -0.75 1.22
C LEU A 40 13.52 0.44 2.15
N VAL A 41 14.59 1.21 1.98
CA VAL A 41 14.90 2.39 2.81
C VAL A 41 13.86 3.49 2.63
N TYR A 42 13.43 3.77 1.40
CA TYR A 42 12.51 4.88 1.13
C TYR A 42 11.03 4.50 1.26
N ALA A 43 10.61 3.31 0.82
CA ALA A 43 9.21 2.92 0.82
C ALA A 43 8.75 2.29 2.14
N ALA A 44 9.62 1.59 2.88
CA ALA A 44 9.20 0.94 4.12
C ALA A 44 8.68 1.93 5.17
N PRO A 45 9.34 3.07 5.46
CA PRO A 45 8.81 4.06 6.39
C PRO A 45 7.50 4.66 5.90
N LEU A 46 7.38 4.93 4.60
CA LEU A 46 6.18 5.44 3.96
C LEU A 46 4.97 4.50 4.14
N ILE A 47 5.15 3.22 3.82
CA ILE A 47 4.10 2.20 3.95
C ILE A 47 3.74 1.99 5.44
N LEU A 48 4.72 2.06 6.35
CA LEU A 48 4.49 1.82 7.78
C LEU A 48 3.85 3.02 8.48
N PHE A 49 4.31 4.24 8.23
CA PHE A 49 3.84 5.44 8.94
C PHE A 49 2.66 6.13 8.28
N ILE A 50 2.47 5.98 6.97
CA ILE A 50 1.34 6.59 6.25
C ILE A 50 0.37 5.50 5.79
N GLY A 51 0.88 4.45 5.13
CA GLY A 51 0.06 3.38 4.58
C GLY A 51 -0.75 2.59 5.63
N LEU A 52 -0.10 2.16 6.72
CA LEU A 52 -0.77 1.38 7.77
C LEU A 52 -1.87 2.19 8.47
N PRO A 53 -1.65 3.43 8.96
CA PRO A 53 -2.74 4.23 9.53
C PRO A 53 -3.90 4.46 8.57
N LEU A 54 -3.62 4.78 7.30
CA LEU A 54 -4.66 4.93 6.28
C LEU A 54 -5.46 3.64 6.08
N SER A 55 -4.80 2.48 6.09
CA SER A 55 -5.48 1.19 5.97
C SER A 55 -6.44 0.92 7.13
N LEU A 56 -6.06 1.30 8.36
CA LEU A 56 -6.90 1.15 9.55
C LEU A 56 -8.09 2.12 9.51
N LEU A 57 -7.85 3.36 9.09
CA LEU A 57 -8.88 4.36 8.92
C LEU A 57 -9.90 3.94 7.86
N LEU A 58 -9.44 3.38 6.75
CA LEU A 58 -10.30 2.92 5.68
C LEU A 58 -11.12 1.69 6.07
N ASP A 59 -10.50 0.72 6.74
CA ASP A 59 -11.22 -0.43 7.30
C ASP A 59 -12.29 0.02 8.31
N TYR A 60 -11.98 1.03 9.14
CA TYR A 60 -12.94 1.61 10.07
C TYR A 60 -14.12 2.26 9.34
N LEU A 61 -13.85 3.07 8.31
CA LEU A 61 -14.90 3.70 7.48
C LEU A 61 -15.76 2.65 6.78
N LEU A 62 -15.16 1.64 6.15
CA LEU A 62 -15.88 0.57 5.48
C LEU A 62 -16.73 -0.26 6.45
N SER A 63 -16.28 -0.43 7.71
CA SER A 63 -17.06 -1.16 8.73
C SER A 63 -18.36 -0.47 9.13
N ARG A 64 -18.48 0.84 8.87
CA ARG A 64 -19.69 1.62 9.13
C ARG A 64 -20.72 1.52 8.01
N ILE A 65 -20.33 1.02 6.84
CA ILE A 65 -21.20 0.92 5.67
C ILE A 65 -21.76 -0.50 5.60
N GLN A 66 -23.09 -0.62 5.55
CA GLN A 66 -23.74 -1.90 5.33
C GLN A 66 -23.78 -2.21 3.83
N PHE A 67 -22.95 -3.15 3.38
CA PHE A 67 -22.96 -3.60 2.00
C PHE A 67 -23.89 -4.80 1.83
N VAL A 68 -24.86 -4.67 0.93
CA VAL A 68 -25.81 -5.74 0.61
C VAL A 68 -25.16 -6.85 -0.24
N ASN A 69 -24.16 -6.50 -1.05
CA ASN A 69 -23.50 -7.42 -1.97
C ASN A 69 -21.99 -7.53 -1.69
N HIS A 70 -21.47 -8.76 -1.63
CA HIS A 70 -20.06 -9.04 -1.44
C HIS A 70 -19.17 -8.46 -2.56
N VAL A 71 -19.66 -8.45 -3.80
CA VAL A 71 -18.92 -7.86 -4.93
C VAL A 71 -18.78 -6.35 -4.75
N LEU A 72 -19.85 -5.66 -4.34
CA LEU A 72 -19.80 -4.22 -4.06
C LEU A 72 -18.84 -3.91 -2.92
N TYR A 73 -18.84 -4.71 -1.86
CA TYR A 73 -17.88 -4.57 -0.76
C TYR A 73 -16.43 -4.71 -1.22
N LEU A 74 -16.14 -5.69 -2.08
CA LEU A 74 -14.78 -5.97 -2.54
C LEU A 74 -14.29 -4.86 -3.49
N SER A 75 -15.14 -4.43 -4.43
CA SER A 75 -14.84 -3.33 -5.35
C SER A 75 -14.61 -2.01 -4.61
N THR A 76 -15.46 -1.65 -3.64
CA THR A 76 -15.28 -0.41 -2.86
C THR A 76 -14.04 -0.48 -1.98
N ARG A 77 -13.69 -1.65 -1.46
CA ARG A 77 -12.45 -1.84 -0.71
C ARG A 77 -11.24 -1.62 -1.61
N ILE A 78 -11.14 -2.26 -2.78
CA ILE A 78 -10.02 -2.06 -3.71
C ILE A 78 -9.91 -0.58 -4.13
N LEU A 79 -11.01 0.03 -4.54
CA LEU A 79 -11.03 1.44 -4.93
C LEU A 79 -10.62 2.36 -3.78
N GLY A 80 -11.13 2.10 -2.58
CA GLY A 80 -10.79 2.87 -1.39
C GLY A 80 -9.30 2.85 -1.09
N TYR A 81 -8.67 1.68 -1.16
CA TYR A 81 -7.22 1.59 -0.97
C TYR A 81 -6.43 2.23 -2.12
N ALA A 82 -6.87 2.14 -3.37
CA ALA A 82 -6.25 2.87 -4.47
C ALA A 82 -6.29 4.39 -4.21
N CYS A 83 -7.43 4.92 -3.76
CA CYS A 83 -7.55 6.31 -3.31
C CYS A 83 -6.64 6.61 -2.10
N ALA A 84 -6.51 5.68 -1.15
CA ALA A 84 -5.59 5.82 -0.03
C ALA A 84 -4.13 5.88 -0.47
N GLY A 85 -3.74 5.19 -1.55
CA GLY A 85 -2.42 5.31 -2.15
C GLY A 85 -2.14 6.72 -2.68
N VAL A 86 -3.10 7.30 -3.41
CA VAL A 86 -3.02 8.69 -3.88
C VAL A 86 -2.95 9.68 -2.71
N LEU A 87 -3.85 9.52 -1.73
CA LEU A 87 -3.89 10.37 -0.53
C LEU A 87 -2.61 10.24 0.30
N GLY A 88 -2.06 9.05 0.45
CA GLY A 88 -0.81 8.81 1.17
C GLY A 88 0.37 9.54 0.52
N MET A 89 0.43 9.55 -0.81
CA MET A 89 1.45 10.29 -1.53
C MET A 89 1.25 11.81 -1.40
N TYR A 90 0.00 12.28 -1.42
CA TYR A 90 -0.31 13.69 -1.19
C TYR A 90 0.11 14.14 0.22
N ILE A 91 -0.16 13.34 1.25
CA ILE A 91 0.30 13.59 2.62
C ILE A 91 1.83 13.63 2.68
N TYR A 92 2.51 12.71 2.01
CA TYR A 92 3.97 12.71 1.95
C TYR A 92 4.53 14.00 1.32
N TYR A 93 3.94 14.48 0.23
CA TYR A 93 4.36 15.75 -0.39
C TYR A 93 4.16 16.95 0.53
N LEU A 94 3.04 17.01 1.26
CA LEU A 94 2.80 18.04 2.25
C LEU A 94 3.85 18.01 3.38
N LEU A 95 4.20 16.82 3.87
CA LEU A 95 5.21 16.65 4.92
C LEU A 95 6.61 17.04 4.47
N MET A 96 6.95 16.77 3.20
CA MET A 96 8.25 17.13 2.63
C MET A 96 8.37 18.63 2.27
N GLY A 97 7.35 19.45 2.55
CA GLY A 97 7.39 20.89 2.27
C GLY A 97 7.34 21.24 0.79
N ALA A 98 6.96 20.29 -0.08
CA ALA A 98 6.99 20.45 -1.54
C ALA A 98 5.89 21.39 -2.09
N GLY A 99 5.22 22.18 -1.23
CA GLY A 99 4.37 23.28 -1.63
C GLY A 99 5.15 24.54 -2.08
N GLU A 100 6.45 24.60 -1.77
CA GLU A 100 7.33 25.71 -2.12
C GLU A 100 8.30 25.26 -3.21
N GLU A 101 7.93 25.49 -4.46
CA GLU A 101 8.80 25.52 -5.65
C GLU A 101 9.45 24.18 -6.09
N ASN A 102 9.05 23.68 -7.28
CA ASN A 102 9.61 22.53 -8.03
C ASN A 102 9.07 21.11 -7.75
N LEU A 103 7.75 20.92 -7.70
CA LEU A 103 7.18 19.60 -8.02
C LEU A 103 7.22 19.37 -9.53
N ASN A 104 8.22 18.60 -9.99
CA ASN A 104 8.29 18.13 -11.35
C ASN A 104 7.10 17.19 -11.61
N PHE A 105 6.08 17.67 -12.34
CA PHE A 105 4.79 17.00 -12.51
C PHE A 105 4.93 15.53 -12.96
N LYS A 106 5.92 15.25 -13.83
CA LYS A 106 6.23 13.92 -14.33
C LYS A 106 6.70 12.96 -13.22
N GLU A 107 7.60 13.41 -12.36
CA GLU A 107 8.09 12.60 -11.23
C GLU A 107 6.98 12.36 -10.20
N SER A 108 6.12 13.36 -10.00
CA SER A 108 5.00 13.24 -9.08
C SER A 108 3.99 12.17 -9.50
N ILE A 109 3.68 12.10 -10.81
CA ILE A 109 2.82 11.05 -11.35
C ILE A 109 3.44 9.67 -11.13
N VAL A 110 4.72 9.50 -11.43
CA VAL A 110 5.40 8.20 -11.30
C VAL A 110 5.40 7.72 -9.84
N LEU A 111 5.73 8.60 -8.90
CA LEU A 111 5.72 8.26 -7.48
C LEU A 111 4.30 7.95 -6.97
N THR A 112 3.30 8.69 -7.44
CA THR A 112 1.90 8.42 -7.11
C THR A 112 1.44 7.05 -7.65
N LEU A 113 1.87 6.67 -8.86
CA LEU A 113 1.58 5.33 -9.40
C LEU A 113 2.21 4.22 -8.55
N PHE A 114 3.44 4.41 -8.08
CA PHE A 114 4.07 3.47 -7.14
C PHE A 114 3.33 3.41 -5.79
N ALA A 115 2.84 4.54 -5.28
CA ALA A 115 2.03 4.55 -4.06
C ALA A 115 0.71 3.80 -4.23
N VAL A 116 0.03 3.97 -5.38
CA VAL A 116 -1.17 3.21 -5.73
C VAL A 116 -0.86 1.72 -5.86
N LEU A 117 0.25 1.36 -6.52
CA LEU A 117 0.72 -0.03 -6.63
C LEU A 117 0.93 -0.65 -5.24
N ALA A 118 1.62 0.05 -4.33
CA ALA A 118 1.82 -0.41 -2.96
C ALA A 118 0.49 -0.63 -2.22
N ALA A 119 -0.48 0.28 -2.39
CA ALA A 119 -1.79 0.15 -1.77
C ALA A 119 -2.60 -1.03 -2.32
N ILE A 120 -2.51 -1.31 -3.63
CA ILE A 120 -3.14 -2.48 -4.25
C ILE A 120 -2.52 -3.78 -3.71
N ILE A 121 -1.19 -3.85 -3.67
CA ILE A 121 -0.46 -5.00 -3.10
C ILE A 121 -0.92 -5.24 -1.65
N PHE A 122 -1.04 -4.17 -0.86
CA PHE A 122 -1.50 -4.25 0.52
C PHE A 122 -2.88 -4.90 0.64
N VAL A 123 -3.85 -4.48 -0.19
CA VAL A 123 -5.20 -5.07 -0.18
C VAL A 123 -5.18 -6.53 -0.54
N LEU A 124 -4.45 -6.89 -1.60
CA LEU A 124 -4.40 -8.26 -2.07
C LEU A 124 -3.82 -9.18 -0.99
N ILE A 125 -2.77 -8.74 -0.31
CA ILE A 125 -2.18 -9.47 0.81
C ILE A 125 -3.16 -9.56 1.99
N ASP A 126 -3.82 -8.46 2.36
CA ASP A 126 -4.76 -8.45 3.49
C ASP A 126 -5.97 -9.38 3.24
N LEU A 127 -6.52 -9.35 2.01
CA LEU A 127 -7.59 -10.25 1.59
C LEU A 127 -7.13 -11.71 1.58
N GLY A 128 -5.92 -11.97 1.07
CA GLY A 128 -5.30 -13.29 1.08
C GLY A 128 -5.18 -13.85 2.50
N LEU A 129 -4.59 -13.07 3.42
CA LEU A 129 -4.45 -13.44 4.83
C LEU A 129 -5.79 -13.61 5.53
N GLU A 130 -6.76 -12.74 5.26
CA GLU A 130 -8.11 -12.86 5.81
C GLU A 130 -8.78 -14.18 5.39
N SER A 131 -8.65 -14.56 4.12
CA SER A 131 -9.20 -15.82 3.60
C SER A 131 -8.53 -17.05 4.25
N LEU A 132 -7.20 -17.07 4.35
CA LEU A 132 -6.44 -18.16 4.95
C LEU A 132 -6.81 -18.38 6.43
N LEU A 133 -6.93 -17.28 7.18
CA LEU A 133 -7.33 -17.33 8.60
C LEU A 133 -8.77 -17.84 8.78
N LYS A 134 -9.69 -17.47 7.88
CA LYS A 134 -11.07 -18.00 7.90
C LYS A 134 -11.10 -19.50 7.64
N VAL A 135 -10.31 -20.00 6.69
CA VAL A 135 -10.21 -21.44 6.39
C VAL A 135 -9.65 -22.21 7.57
N ARG A 136 -8.58 -21.70 8.21
CA ARG A 136 -7.97 -22.35 9.39
C ARG A 136 -8.97 -22.48 10.55
N LYS A 137 -9.78 -21.45 10.82
CA LYS A 137 -10.81 -21.49 11.86
C LYS A 137 -11.98 -22.42 11.58
N ARG A 138 -12.21 -22.82 10.33
CA ARG A 138 -13.25 -23.80 9.97
C ARG A 138 -12.79 -25.25 10.12
N LYS A 139 -11.46 -25.47 10.26
CA LYS A 139 -10.86 -26.80 10.41
C LYS A 139 -10.48 -27.15 11.86
N ALA A 140 -10.53 -26.17 12.77
CA ALA A 140 -10.30 -26.34 14.20
C ALA A 140 -11.65 -26.43 14.92
#